data_AF-A0A5C9CAF3-F1
#
_entry.id   AF-A0A5C9CAF3-F1
#
_cell.length_a   1.000
_cell.length_b   1.000
_cell.length_c   1.000
_cell.angle_alpha   90.00
_cell.angle_beta   90.00
_cell.angle_gamma   90.00
#
_symmetry.space_group_name_H-M   'P 1'
#
loop_
_entity.id
_entity.type
_entity.pdbx_description
1 polymer ?
#
loop_
_entity_poly.entity_id
_entity_poly.type
_entity_poly.pdbx_seq_one_letter_code
_entity_poly.pdbx_strand_id
1 'polypeptide(L)'
;MSSRIAACLWILVVSCGCVTEHFRAETVLLPDGSVDRVIWQSLDKEQHKQWDEVHSGIQDERLASELWELTDHALKGADGKPAPKNGGMTARGHFPSADQIPEHYRKEAPPGLLAATLKRKAERDDFIFVTEHRWEETLTESVRLEDIPAARRSLVDLVVPIVVEALRQELGPDYDMSAVEPWLRDEGATWFDELSALYIDLAARNMLPWHPDKAKKEHAEQRLAAVNARHGLANLENDTVERFLKDKIQQLIKRRDGRPLEDKLVVEIFRWIVSESTPDDESQNRFTRRGLEIIQSKYQSLDTFKDQIGVRLARIAGVHHLFSGHQKFDYRQTMPGFVVETTGVLSSENQVRWHFDAAQAFPFGYPMRCRSLQPNEASQRAVFNDVLLKTQNDCERLVLLLKAKPEWRETLKTCATEKSRQPLFDLRKKVRKRNDFKERLQFDDLESLLKLAPQF
;
A
#
# COMPACT_ATOMS: atom_id res chain seq x y z
N MET A 1 -6.79 -21.09 13.17
CA MET A 1 -5.88 -21.66 12.15
C MET A 1 -4.80 -20.69 11.70
N SER A 2 -5.00 -19.37 11.84
CA SER A 2 -4.11 -18.32 11.30
C SER A 2 -2.88 -17.97 12.16
N SER A 3 -2.71 -18.53 13.35
CA SER A 3 -1.72 -18.05 14.34
C SER A 3 -0.41 -18.86 14.45
N ARG A 4 -0.22 -19.94 13.67
CA ARG A 4 0.91 -20.88 13.91
C ARG A 4 1.84 -21.15 12.72
N ILE A 5 1.48 -20.71 11.51
CA ILE A 5 2.38 -20.68 10.33
C ILE A 5 3.47 -19.59 10.48
N ALA A 6 3.36 -18.79 11.52
CA ALA A 6 4.08 -17.54 11.68
C ALA A 6 5.40 -17.68 12.48
N ALA A 7 5.67 -18.86 13.07
CA ALA A 7 6.80 -19.11 13.96
C ALA A 7 8.20 -18.81 13.37
N CYS A 8 8.41 -18.99 12.06
CA CYS A 8 9.71 -18.71 11.41
C CYS A 8 9.87 -17.25 10.95
N LEU A 9 8.77 -16.48 10.94
CA LEU A 9 8.76 -15.06 10.55
C LEU A 9 8.44 -14.13 11.73
N TRP A 10 8.08 -14.67 12.90
CA TRP A 10 7.63 -13.90 14.07
C TRP A 10 8.73 -13.15 14.80
N ILE A 11 10.00 -13.51 14.59
CA ILE A 11 11.13 -12.65 14.98
C ILE A 11 11.03 -11.26 14.30
N LEU A 12 10.26 -11.12 13.22
CA LEU A 12 9.97 -9.85 12.55
C LEU A 12 8.69 -9.15 13.03
N VAL A 13 7.81 -9.80 13.81
CA VAL A 13 6.41 -9.35 14.00
C VAL A 13 6.14 -8.85 15.44
N VAL A 14 6.84 -9.36 16.46
CA VAL A 14 6.45 -9.17 17.88
C VAL A 14 6.67 -7.74 18.41
N SER A 15 7.42 -6.88 17.72
CA SER A 15 7.66 -5.51 18.20
C SER A 15 6.62 -4.46 17.76
N CYS A 16 5.64 -4.80 16.93
CA CYS A 16 4.66 -3.83 16.43
C CYS A 16 3.31 -4.04 17.13
N GLY A 17 2.94 -3.14 18.04
CA GLY A 17 1.68 -3.19 18.77
C GLY A 17 0.46 -3.34 17.84
N CYS A 18 -0.43 -4.28 18.16
CA CYS A 18 -1.61 -4.62 17.37
C CYS A 18 -2.75 -3.60 17.52
N VAL A 19 -2.55 -2.35 17.11
CA VAL A 19 -3.65 -1.38 16.99
C VAL A 19 -4.07 -1.30 15.54
N THR A 20 -5.34 -1.60 15.26
CA THR A 20 -5.90 -1.41 13.92
C THR A 20 -6.07 0.09 13.66
N GLU A 21 -5.30 0.64 12.73
CA GLU A 21 -5.37 2.03 12.32
C GLU A 21 -6.28 2.15 11.08
N HIS A 22 -7.15 3.15 11.09
CA HIS A 22 -8.06 3.42 9.97
C HIS A 22 -7.74 4.81 9.41
N PHE A 23 -7.40 4.83 8.12
CA PHE A 23 -7.17 6.05 7.34
C PHE A 23 -8.27 6.21 6.32
N ARG A 24 -8.96 7.35 6.34
CA ARG A 24 -10.02 7.65 5.37
C ARG A 24 -9.84 9.04 4.79
N ALA A 25 -10.13 9.17 3.50
CA ALA A 25 -10.26 10.47 2.84
C ALA A 25 -11.45 10.47 1.88
N GLU A 26 -12.13 11.61 1.81
CA GLU A 26 -13.16 11.91 0.82
C GLU A 26 -12.72 13.15 0.07
N THR A 27 -12.66 13.06 -1.25
CA THR A 27 -12.18 14.12 -2.12
C THR A 27 -13.20 14.39 -3.21
N VAL A 28 -13.49 15.66 -3.46
CA VAL A 28 -14.35 16.13 -4.55
C VAL A 28 -13.49 17.00 -5.44
N LEU A 29 -13.20 16.51 -6.65
CA LEU A 29 -12.59 17.34 -7.69
C LEU A 29 -13.70 18.15 -8.36
N LEU A 30 -13.56 19.47 -8.37
CA LEU A 30 -14.53 20.37 -8.97
C LEU A 30 -14.19 20.65 -10.45
N PRO A 31 -15.17 21.07 -11.27
CA PRO A 31 -14.97 21.31 -12.71
C PRO A 31 -13.85 22.29 -13.07
N ASP A 32 -13.56 23.26 -12.20
CA ASP A 32 -12.52 24.25 -12.40
C ASP A 32 -11.11 23.74 -12.05
N GLY A 33 -11.01 22.56 -11.42
CA GLY A 33 -9.77 21.95 -10.94
C GLY A 33 -9.50 22.15 -9.45
N SER A 34 -10.33 22.92 -8.76
CA SER A 34 -10.29 23.03 -7.30
C SER A 34 -10.77 21.74 -6.63
N VAL A 35 -10.43 21.57 -5.35
CA VAL A 35 -10.64 20.32 -4.62
C VAL A 35 -11.19 20.60 -3.23
N ASP A 36 -12.31 19.94 -2.90
CA ASP A 36 -12.72 19.79 -1.51
C ASP A 36 -12.17 18.48 -0.97
N ARG A 37 -11.58 18.51 0.23
CA ARG A 37 -11.10 17.28 0.88
C ARG A 37 -11.45 17.23 2.35
N VAL A 38 -11.84 16.04 2.78
CA VAL A 38 -12.05 15.69 4.19
C VAL A 38 -11.24 14.45 4.50
N ILE A 39 -10.58 14.45 5.66
CA ILE A 39 -9.78 13.32 6.14
C ILE A 39 -10.24 12.90 7.52
N TRP A 40 -10.13 11.61 7.79
CA TRP A 40 -10.38 11.02 9.10
C TRP A 40 -9.25 10.05 9.42
N GLN A 41 -8.60 10.26 10.55
CA GLN A 41 -7.51 9.40 11.02
C GLN A 41 -7.72 9.03 12.47
N SER A 42 -7.58 7.74 12.77
CA SER A 42 -7.41 7.28 14.15
C SER A 42 -5.98 7.58 14.56
N LEU A 43 -5.76 8.55 15.45
CA LEU A 43 -4.43 8.80 16.01
C LEU A 43 -4.28 7.98 17.30
N ASP A 44 -3.17 7.27 17.43
CA ASP A 44 -2.72 6.85 18.76
C ASP A 44 -2.19 8.07 19.55
N LYS A 45 -1.84 7.88 20.84
CA LYS A 45 -1.36 8.96 21.71
C LYS A 45 -0.02 9.56 21.27
N GLU A 46 0.85 8.79 20.59
CA GLU A 46 2.14 9.28 20.12
C GLU A 46 1.99 10.00 18.78
N GLN A 47 1.12 9.53 17.89
CA GLN A 47 0.74 10.22 16.65
C GLN A 47 -0.02 11.50 16.93
N HIS A 48 -0.82 11.56 18.00
CA HIS A 48 -1.41 12.81 18.49
C HIS A 48 -0.33 13.79 18.94
N LYS A 49 0.70 13.33 19.67
CA LYS A 49 1.84 14.17 20.07
C LYS A 49 2.72 14.59 18.90
N GLN A 50 2.97 13.71 17.93
CA GLN A 50 3.73 14.04 16.72
C GLN A 50 2.95 14.99 15.83
N TRP A 51 1.62 14.86 15.75
CA TRP A 51 0.78 15.88 15.16
C TRP A 51 0.91 17.18 15.94
N ASP A 52 0.76 17.16 17.26
CA ASP A 52 0.95 18.33 18.12
C ASP A 52 2.38 18.91 18.00
N GLU A 53 3.44 18.13 17.73
CA GLU A 53 4.85 18.56 17.55
C GLU A 53 5.12 19.05 16.11
N VAL A 54 4.51 18.43 15.11
CA VAL A 54 4.39 18.95 13.73
C VAL A 54 3.53 20.22 13.72
N HIS A 55 2.76 20.52 14.76
CA HIS A 55 1.93 21.74 14.83
C HIS A 55 2.39 22.73 15.91
N SER A 56 3.26 22.33 16.86
CA SER A 56 3.84 23.18 17.91
C SER A 56 5.33 23.45 17.71
N GLY A 57 6.03 22.63 16.91
CA GLY A 57 7.41 22.83 16.47
C GLY A 57 7.53 23.40 15.05
N ILE A 58 6.42 23.58 14.34
CA ILE A 58 6.38 24.19 13.01
C ILE A 58 6.01 25.68 13.16
N GLN A 59 7.03 26.50 13.37
CA GLN A 59 7.06 27.87 12.86
C GLN A 59 7.35 27.89 11.34
N ASP A 60 6.88 26.89 10.60
CA ASP A 60 7.01 26.81 9.14
C ASP A 60 5.62 26.65 8.51
N GLU A 61 4.88 27.77 8.50
CA GLU A 61 3.79 28.28 7.63
C GLU A 61 3.01 27.37 6.63
N ARG A 62 3.10 26.03 6.65
CA ARG A 62 2.55 25.14 5.60
C ARG A 62 1.26 24.42 5.93
N LEU A 63 0.89 24.30 7.20
CA LEU A 63 -0.34 23.61 7.63
C LEU A 63 -1.27 24.49 8.49
N ALA A 64 -0.74 25.49 9.19
CA ALA A 64 -1.51 26.62 9.69
C ALA A 64 -1.81 27.61 8.55
N SER A 65 -2.42 27.12 7.46
CA SER A 65 -3.02 27.99 6.45
C SER A 65 -4.50 28.15 6.78
N GLU A 66 -5.11 29.28 6.40
CA GLU A 66 -6.55 29.56 6.54
C GLU A 66 -7.48 28.50 5.87
N LEU A 67 -6.91 27.47 5.23
CA LEU A 67 -7.59 26.52 4.36
C LEU A 67 -8.09 25.24 5.05
N TRP A 68 -7.60 24.91 6.26
CA TRP A 68 -8.08 23.74 7.02
C TRP A 68 -8.93 24.15 8.21
N GLU A 69 -10.13 23.60 8.31
CA GLU A 69 -10.91 23.60 9.52
C GLU A 69 -10.71 22.27 10.26
N LEU A 70 -10.24 22.35 11.51
CA LEU A 70 -10.00 21.21 12.39
C LEU A 70 -11.12 21.07 13.40
N THR A 71 -11.56 19.84 13.62
CA THR A 71 -12.54 19.51 14.64
C THR A 71 -12.17 18.21 15.34
N ASP A 72 -12.07 18.26 16.67
CA ASP A 72 -12.02 17.06 17.50
C ASP A 72 -13.39 16.37 17.47
N HIS A 73 -13.44 15.23 16.81
CA HIS A 73 -14.65 14.44 16.73
C HIS A 73 -14.35 13.00 17.15
N ALA A 74 -15.19 12.47 18.03
CA ALA A 74 -15.30 11.03 18.18
C ALA A 74 -15.77 10.46 16.84
N LEU A 75 -14.84 9.88 16.08
CA LEU A 75 -15.16 9.18 14.83
C LEU A 75 -16.29 8.19 15.12
N LYS A 76 -17.26 8.04 14.22
CA LYS A 76 -18.10 6.83 14.21
C LYS A 76 -17.47 5.85 13.22
N GLY A 77 -17.28 4.61 13.65
CA GLY A 77 -16.80 3.53 12.78
C GLY A 77 -17.73 3.30 11.58
N ALA A 78 -17.26 2.52 10.60
CA ALA A 78 -18.03 2.15 9.41
C ALA A 78 -19.35 1.42 9.72
N ASP A 79 -19.50 0.91 10.95
CA ASP A 79 -20.70 0.27 11.50
C ASP A 79 -21.65 1.26 12.23
N GLY A 80 -21.36 2.56 12.20
CA GLY A 80 -22.15 3.60 12.85
C GLY A 80 -21.94 3.71 14.37
N LYS A 81 -21.10 2.87 14.97
CA LYS A 81 -20.79 2.94 16.41
C LYS A 81 -19.73 4.01 16.68
N PRO A 82 -19.74 4.67 17.85
CA PRO A 82 -18.65 5.55 18.25
C PRO A 82 -17.34 4.75 18.26
N ALA A 83 -16.32 5.26 17.58
CA ALA A 83 -14.96 4.80 17.71
C ALA A 83 -14.55 4.94 19.18
N PRO A 84 -13.73 4.02 19.72
CA PRO A 84 -13.22 4.13 21.07
C PRO A 84 -12.61 5.52 21.29
N LYS A 85 -12.77 6.07 22.51
CA LYS A 85 -12.42 7.44 22.95
C LYS A 85 -10.96 7.89 22.74
N ASN A 86 -10.15 7.17 21.98
CA ASN A 86 -8.78 7.53 21.66
C ASN A 86 -8.75 8.38 20.37
N GLY A 87 -8.91 9.70 20.53
CA GLY A 87 -8.30 10.73 19.67
C GLY A 87 -8.34 10.54 18.16
N GLY A 88 -9.52 10.36 17.57
CA GLY A 88 -9.65 10.50 16.12
C GLY A 88 -9.67 11.97 15.72
N MET A 89 -8.99 12.34 14.63
CA MET A 89 -9.00 13.70 14.09
C MET A 89 -9.79 13.74 12.78
N THR A 90 -10.52 14.84 12.57
CA THR A 90 -11.11 15.21 11.27
C THR A 90 -10.57 16.56 10.85
N ALA A 91 -10.15 16.66 9.59
CA ALA A 91 -9.82 17.94 8.97
C ALA A 91 -10.57 18.06 7.65
N ARG A 92 -11.05 19.27 7.32
CA ARG A 92 -11.67 19.59 6.03
C ARG A 92 -11.10 20.87 5.44
N GLY A 93 -11.00 20.95 4.12
CA GLY A 93 -10.52 22.14 3.44
C GLY A 93 -10.93 22.20 1.97
N HIS A 94 -10.85 23.41 1.42
CA HIS A 94 -11.03 23.70 0.00
C HIS A 94 -9.71 24.22 -0.57
N PHE A 95 -9.26 23.65 -1.68
CA PHE A 95 -7.95 23.90 -2.26
C PHE A 95 -8.10 24.33 -3.72
N PRO A 96 -7.43 25.40 -4.16
CA PRO A 96 -7.44 25.81 -5.57
C PRO A 96 -6.99 24.72 -6.56
N SER A 97 -6.18 23.76 -6.11
CA SER A 97 -5.68 22.65 -6.92
C SER A 97 -5.18 21.49 -6.05
N ALA A 98 -5.00 20.30 -6.65
CA ALA A 98 -4.62 19.07 -5.94
C ALA A 98 -3.22 19.11 -5.29
N ASP A 99 -2.28 19.87 -5.86
CA ASP A 99 -0.93 20.12 -5.33
C ASP A 99 -0.93 21.04 -4.11
N GLN A 100 -1.98 21.84 -3.93
CA GLN A 100 -2.14 22.70 -2.76
C GLN A 100 -2.78 22.00 -1.57
N ILE A 101 -3.27 20.76 -1.74
CA ILE A 101 -3.72 19.93 -0.61
C ILE A 101 -2.48 19.58 0.24
N PRO A 102 -2.42 19.98 1.51
CA PRO A 102 -1.28 19.66 2.35
C PRO A 102 -1.07 18.15 2.54
N GLU A 103 0.19 17.78 2.82
CA GLU A 103 0.51 16.42 3.21
C GLU A 103 -0.13 16.12 4.56
N HIS A 104 -1.05 15.15 4.56
CA HIS A 104 -1.85 14.78 5.72
C HIS A 104 -1.69 13.30 6.08
N TYR A 105 -0.87 12.56 5.34
CA TYR A 105 -0.52 11.18 5.64
C TYR A 105 0.97 11.03 5.46
N ARG A 106 1.63 10.66 6.56
CA ARG A 106 3.04 10.34 6.59
C ARG A 106 3.27 9.26 7.63
N LYS A 107 3.77 8.10 7.20
CA LYS A 107 4.27 7.07 8.11
C LYS A 107 5.78 7.17 8.11
N GLU A 108 6.34 7.59 9.25
CA GLU A 108 7.77 7.69 9.41
C GLU A 108 8.44 6.34 9.15
N ALA A 109 9.58 6.40 8.47
CA ALA A 109 10.44 5.27 8.25
C ALA A 109 11.66 5.37 9.16
N PRO A 110 12.26 4.24 9.57
CA PRO A 110 13.55 4.26 10.23
C PRO A 110 14.63 5.00 9.40
N PRO A 111 15.71 5.50 10.04
CA PRO A 111 16.74 6.27 9.34
C PRO A 111 17.30 5.58 8.08
N GLY A 112 17.43 6.35 7.01
CA GLY A 112 17.91 5.87 5.71
C GLY A 112 16.86 5.17 4.84
N LEU A 113 15.58 5.22 5.24
CA LEU A 113 14.45 4.89 4.40
C LEU A 113 13.60 6.14 4.11
N LEU A 114 12.85 6.09 3.01
CA LEU A 114 11.88 7.14 2.70
C LEU A 114 10.62 6.90 3.52
N ALA A 115 10.04 7.96 4.11
CA ALA A 115 8.72 7.88 4.70
C ALA A 115 7.68 7.45 3.65
N ALA A 116 6.65 6.72 4.08
CA ALA A 116 5.50 6.45 3.22
C ALA A 116 4.54 7.63 3.27
N THR A 117 4.17 8.14 2.09
CA THR A 117 3.37 9.36 1.93
C THR A 117 2.28 9.17 0.88
N LEU A 118 1.38 10.14 0.75
CA LEU A 118 0.41 10.19 -0.36
C LEU A 118 0.90 11.16 -1.43
N LYS A 119 1.27 10.63 -2.59
CA LYS A 119 1.60 11.45 -3.77
C LYS A 119 0.38 11.63 -4.64
N ARG A 120 0.07 12.89 -4.96
CA ARG A 120 -1.14 13.29 -5.68
C ARG A 120 -0.80 13.97 -6.99
N LYS A 121 -1.65 13.76 -7.99
CA LYS A 121 -1.62 14.42 -9.28
C LYS A 121 -3.04 14.53 -9.82
N ALA A 122 -3.40 15.73 -10.26
CA ALA A 122 -4.63 15.97 -10.99
C ALA A 122 -4.29 16.64 -12.33
N GLU A 123 -4.93 16.17 -13.40
CA GLU A 123 -4.79 16.76 -14.74
C GLU A 123 -6.17 17.09 -15.30
N ARG A 124 -6.22 18.15 -16.11
CA ARG A 124 -7.41 18.59 -16.82
C ARG A 124 -7.07 18.88 -18.27
N ASP A 125 -7.78 18.24 -19.19
CA ASP A 125 -7.62 18.40 -20.63
C ASP A 125 -8.96 18.87 -21.26
N ASP A 126 -9.01 20.10 -21.78
CA ASP A 126 -10.23 20.68 -22.36
C ASP A 126 -10.39 20.35 -23.86
N PHE A 127 -11.31 19.46 -24.21
CA PHE A 127 -11.67 19.09 -25.58
C PHE A 127 -12.85 19.91 -26.14
N ILE A 128 -12.98 21.16 -25.68
CA ILE A 128 -14.00 22.14 -26.08
C ILE A 128 -15.42 21.77 -25.62
N PHE A 129 -15.98 20.67 -26.13
CA PHE A 129 -17.32 20.21 -25.77
C PHE A 129 -17.34 19.18 -24.64
N VAL A 130 -16.18 18.65 -24.29
CA VAL A 130 -15.95 17.74 -23.16
C VAL A 130 -14.67 18.17 -22.47
N THR A 131 -14.61 18.10 -21.15
CA THR A 131 -13.39 18.24 -20.37
C THR A 131 -13.05 16.88 -19.78
N GLU A 132 -11.82 16.42 -19.99
CA GLU A 132 -11.30 15.21 -19.38
C GLU A 132 -10.56 15.58 -18.09
N HIS A 133 -10.91 14.89 -17.01
CA HIS A 133 -10.23 15.02 -15.72
C HIS A 133 -9.53 13.71 -15.39
N ARG A 134 -8.30 13.78 -14.90
CA ARG A 134 -7.56 12.62 -14.38
C ARG A 134 -7.14 12.89 -12.95
N TRP A 135 -7.40 11.93 -12.08
CA TRP A 135 -6.93 11.92 -10.71
C TRP A 135 -6.04 10.70 -10.48
N GLU A 136 -4.87 10.93 -9.91
CA GLU A 136 -3.98 9.90 -9.44
C GLU A 136 -3.51 10.25 -8.02
N GLU A 137 -3.75 9.36 -7.09
CA GLU A 137 -3.20 9.41 -5.74
C GLU A 137 -2.55 8.07 -5.43
N THR A 138 -1.31 8.07 -4.94
CA THR A 138 -0.58 6.85 -4.63
C THR A 138 -0.12 6.89 -3.19
N LEU A 139 -0.56 5.91 -2.39
CA LEU A 139 0.11 5.60 -1.13
C LEU A 139 1.45 4.98 -1.48
N THR A 140 2.55 5.67 -1.21
CA THR A 140 3.90 5.17 -1.53
C THR A 140 4.39 4.21 -0.45
N GLU A 141 5.30 3.32 -0.82
CA GLU A 141 6.05 2.51 0.14
C GLU A 141 7.51 2.98 0.25
N SER A 142 8.13 2.70 1.39
CA SER A 142 9.51 3.03 1.73
C SER A 142 10.57 2.12 1.09
N VAL A 143 10.14 0.96 0.60
CA VAL A 143 10.99 -0.17 0.23
C VAL A 143 11.50 -0.03 -1.20
N ARG A 144 12.78 -0.36 -1.40
CA ARG A 144 13.40 -0.60 -2.70
C ARG A 144 13.71 -2.08 -2.83
N LEU A 145 13.27 -2.71 -3.91
CA LEU A 145 13.43 -4.16 -4.08
C LEU A 145 14.89 -4.60 -4.11
N GLU A 146 15.77 -3.76 -4.65
CA GLU A 146 17.20 -4.00 -4.73
C GLU A 146 17.90 -4.02 -3.35
N ASP A 147 17.34 -3.36 -2.34
CA ASP A 147 17.92 -3.29 -0.99
C ASP A 147 17.58 -4.52 -0.14
N ILE A 148 16.56 -5.28 -0.54
CA ILE A 148 15.99 -6.37 0.24
C ILE A 148 17.01 -7.48 0.54
N PRO A 149 17.77 -8.03 -0.42
CA PRO A 149 18.74 -9.09 -0.13
C PRO A 149 19.80 -8.67 0.89
N ALA A 150 20.31 -7.44 0.76
CA ALA A 150 21.30 -6.90 1.70
C ALA A 150 20.71 -6.71 3.10
N ALA A 151 19.46 -6.24 3.20
CA ALA A 151 18.77 -6.08 4.48
C ALA A 151 18.54 -7.41 5.20
N ARG A 152 18.18 -8.48 4.47
CA ARG A 152 17.99 -9.83 5.03
C ARG A 152 19.28 -10.39 5.61
N ARG A 153 20.36 -10.34 4.83
CA ARG A 153 21.68 -10.77 5.31
C ARG A 153 22.12 -9.98 6.54
N SER A 154 21.94 -8.66 6.50
CA SER A 154 22.25 -7.80 7.65
C SER A 154 21.42 -8.13 8.89
N LEU A 155 20.18 -8.61 8.73
CA LEU A 155 19.34 -9.04 9.84
C LEU A 155 19.83 -10.37 10.43
N VAL A 156 20.19 -11.34 9.58
CA VAL A 156 20.80 -12.61 10.01
C VAL A 156 22.10 -12.32 10.77
N ASP A 157 22.96 -11.46 10.24
CA ASP A 157 24.22 -11.07 10.88
C ASP A 157 24.03 -10.37 12.24
N LEU A 158 22.90 -9.67 12.41
CA LEU A 158 22.56 -9.00 13.66
C LEU A 158 22.03 -9.97 14.72
N VAL A 159 21.15 -10.90 14.33
CA VAL A 159 20.38 -11.75 15.27
C VAL A 159 21.14 -13.03 15.64
N VAL A 160 21.77 -13.71 14.67
CA VAL A 160 22.43 -15.01 14.90
C VAL A 160 23.47 -14.98 16.03
N PRO A 161 24.36 -13.96 16.12
CA PRO A 161 25.33 -13.91 17.21
C PRO A 161 24.73 -13.82 18.61
N ILE A 162 23.51 -13.27 18.74
CA ILE A 162 22.82 -13.16 20.03
C ILE A 162 22.23 -14.51 20.39
N VAL A 163 21.56 -15.16 19.44
CA VAL A 163 20.95 -16.48 19.65
C VAL A 163 22.02 -17.52 20.03
N VAL A 164 23.10 -17.58 19.26
CA VAL A 164 24.19 -18.54 19.48
C VAL A 164 24.87 -18.30 20.83
N GLU A 165 25.13 -17.05 21.18
CA GLU A 165 25.79 -16.71 22.45
C GLU A 165 24.86 -16.98 23.66
N ALA A 166 23.55 -16.71 23.53
CA ALA A 166 22.60 -17.01 24.59
C ALA A 166 22.49 -18.52 24.84
N LEU A 167 22.39 -19.33 23.77
CA LEU A 167 22.43 -20.80 23.88
C LEU A 167 23.73 -21.26 24.53
N ARG A 168 24.88 -20.71 24.12
CA ARG A 168 26.19 -21.06 24.65
C ARG A 168 26.32 -20.82 26.15
N GLN A 169 25.86 -19.66 26.62
CA GLN A 169 25.94 -19.30 28.04
C GLN A 169 24.95 -20.09 28.91
N GLU A 170 23.73 -20.36 28.43
CA GLU A 170 22.71 -21.05 29.23
C GLU A 170 22.83 -22.58 29.23
N LEU A 171 23.33 -23.17 28.15
CA LEU A 171 23.57 -24.62 28.10
C LEU A 171 24.94 -24.99 28.68
N GLY A 172 25.94 -24.11 28.56
CA GLY A 172 27.28 -24.34 29.08
C GLY A 172 28.10 -25.35 28.29
N PRO A 173 29.26 -25.79 28.83
CA PRO A 173 30.25 -26.58 28.11
C PRO A 173 29.83 -28.04 27.87
N ASP A 174 28.81 -28.54 28.56
CA ASP A 174 28.31 -29.91 28.44
C ASP A 174 27.60 -30.19 27.11
N TYR A 175 27.32 -29.13 26.34
CA TYR A 175 26.64 -29.20 25.06
C TYR A 175 27.56 -28.76 23.92
N ASP A 176 27.53 -29.50 22.82
CA ASP A 176 28.12 -29.13 21.54
C ASP A 176 27.05 -28.41 20.69
N MET A 177 27.36 -27.17 20.33
CA MET A 177 26.54 -26.28 19.51
C MET A 177 27.30 -25.80 18.27
N SER A 178 28.42 -26.45 17.92
CA SER A 178 29.28 -26.06 16.80
C SER A 178 28.54 -26.05 15.46
N ALA A 179 27.46 -26.82 15.33
CA ALA A 179 26.61 -26.87 14.14
C ALA A 179 25.53 -25.77 14.08
N VAL A 180 25.20 -25.10 15.20
CA VAL A 180 24.07 -24.16 15.27
C VAL A 180 24.34 -22.90 14.42
N GLU A 181 25.49 -22.26 14.63
CA GLU A 181 25.82 -21.02 13.91
C GLU A 181 25.96 -21.24 12.39
N PRO A 182 26.75 -22.23 11.90
CA PRO A 182 26.82 -22.52 10.46
C PRO A 182 25.44 -22.80 9.86
N TRP A 183 24.61 -23.61 10.54
CA TRP A 183 23.27 -23.91 10.03
C TRP A 183 22.40 -22.65 9.93
N LEU A 184 22.40 -21.77 10.94
CA LEU A 184 21.63 -20.53 10.90
C LEU A 184 22.11 -19.57 9.81
N ARG A 185 23.43 -19.52 9.55
CA ARG A 185 24.03 -18.62 8.55
C ARG A 185 23.93 -19.14 7.12
N ASP A 186 23.82 -20.44 6.94
CA ASP A 186 23.74 -21.08 5.62
C ASP A 186 22.29 -21.46 5.31
N GLU A 187 21.84 -22.61 5.79
CA GLU A 187 20.53 -23.19 5.49
C GLU A 187 19.39 -22.30 6.01
N GLY A 188 19.49 -21.82 7.26
CA GLY A 188 18.49 -20.96 7.88
C GLY A 188 18.36 -19.62 7.16
N ALA A 189 19.48 -19.00 6.78
CA ALA A 189 19.49 -17.75 6.03
C ALA A 189 18.92 -17.93 4.62
N THR A 190 19.29 -19.01 3.92
CA THR A 190 18.75 -19.34 2.61
C THR A 190 17.25 -19.56 2.67
N TRP A 191 16.77 -20.29 3.67
CA TRP A 191 15.34 -20.51 3.89
C TRP A 191 14.59 -19.19 4.15
N PHE A 192 15.16 -18.33 5.00
CA PHE A 192 14.60 -16.99 5.25
C PHE A 192 14.54 -16.15 3.98
N ASP A 193 15.58 -16.18 3.14
CA ASP A 193 15.65 -15.46 1.88
C ASP A 193 14.59 -15.95 0.88
N GLU A 194 14.42 -17.27 0.73
CA GLU A 194 13.40 -17.83 -0.15
C GLU A 194 11.98 -17.50 0.32
N LEU A 195 11.72 -17.63 1.62
CA LEU A 195 10.41 -17.31 2.21
C LEU A 195 10.05 -15.84 2.01
N SER A 196 10.94 -14.94 2.38
CA SER A 196 10.69 -13.51 2.24
C SER A 196 10.59 -13.09 0.77
N ALA A 197 11.33 -13.72 -0.16
CA ALA A 197 11.18 -13.48 -1.59
C ALA A 197 9.81 -13.94 -2.10
N LEU A 198 9.35 -15.11 -1.65
CA LEU A 198 8.01 -15.59 -1.95
C LEU A 198 6.95 -14.61 -1.45
N TYR A 199 7.04 -14.12 -0.21
CA TYR A 199 6.07 -13.17 0.33
C TYR A 199 6.00 -11.86 -0.45
N ILE A 200 7.13 -11.33 -0.91
CA ILE A 200 7.17 -10.14 -1.77
C ILE A 200 6.48 -10.41 -3.11
N ASP A 201 6.79 -11.54 -3.76
CA ASP A 201 6.15 -11.89 -5.04
C ASP A 201 4.64 -12.15 -4.88
N LEU A 202 4.22 -12.77 -3.77
CA LEU A 202 2.80 -12.94 -3.46
C LEU A 202 2.10 -11.61 -3.18
N ALA A 203 2.74 -10.69 -2.43
CA ALA A 203 2.21 -9.35 -2.16
C ALA A 203 2.07 -8.53 -3.43
N ALA A 204 3.11 -8.52 -4.28
CA ALA A 204 3.11 -7.87 -5.60
C ALA A 204 1.97 -8.35 -6.52
N ARG A 205 1.50 -9.59 -6.33
CA ARG A 205 0.38 -10.19 -7.10
C ARG A 205 -0.97 -10.08 -6.39
N ASN A 206 -1.01 -9.50 -5.18
CA ASN A 206 -2.17 -9.51 -4.29
C ASN A 206 -2.71 -10.94 -4.08
N MET A 207 -1.82 -11.85 -3.65
CA MET A 207 -2.08 -13.28 -3.45
C MET A 207 -1.46 -13.77 -2.14
N LEU A 208 -1.57 -13.01 -1.06
CA LEU A 208 -1.00 -13.43 0.22
C LEU A 208 -1.77 -14.62 0.82
N PRO A 209 -1.15 -15.45 1.70
CA PRO A 209 -1.80 -16.63 2.29
C PRO A 209 -3.07 -16.33 3.10
N TRP A 210 -3.26 -15.08 3.52
CA TRP A 210 -4.47 -14.61 4.21
C TRP A 210 -5.46 -13.89 3.29
N HIS A 211 -5.28 -13.97 1.96
CA HIS A 211 -6.18 -13.36 1.00
C HIS A 211 -7.60 -13.99 1.12
N PRO A 212 -8.68 -13.19 1.03
CA PRO A 212 -10.05 -13.69 1.21
C PRO A 212 -10.52 -14.62 0.08
N ASP A 213 -10.01 -14.43 -1.15
CA ASP A 213 -10.22 -15.36 -2.26
C ASP A 213 -9.53 -16.71 -2.00
N LYS A 214 -10.33 -17.78 -2.02
CA LYS A 214 -9.89 -19.15 -1.72
C LYS A 214 -8.84 -19.67 -2.70
N ALA A 215 -8.98 -19.41 -3.99
CA ALA A 215 -8.05 -19.92 -5.01
C ALA A 215 -6.68 -19.24 -4.90
N LYS A 216 -6.66 -17.92 -4.66
CA LYS A 216 -5.42 -17.20 -4.40
C LYS A 216 -4.72 -17.68 -3.13
N LYS A 217 -5.50 -17.90 -2.06
CA LYS A 217 -5.00 -18.46 -0.80
C LYS A 217 -4.38 -19.85 -1.01
N GLU A 218 -5.10 -20.78 -1.65
CA GLU A 218 -4.59 -22.13 -1.92
C GLU A 218 -3.31 -22.10 -2.77
N HIS A 219 -3.24 -21.22 -3.77
CA HIS A 219 -2.02 -21.04 -4.57
C HIS A 219 -0.84 -20.54 -3.72
N ALA A 220 -1.07 -19.58 -2.82
CA ALA A 220 -0.05 -19.08 -1.91
C ALA A 220 0.44 -20.16 -0.94
N GLU A 221 -0.48 -20.94 -0.36
CA GLU A 221 -0.18 -22.07 0.53
C GLU A 221 0.62 -23.16 -0.19
N GLN A 222 0.29 -23.49 -1.44
CA GLN A 222 1.04 -24.44 -2.27
C GLN A 222 2.48 -23.98 -2.52
N ARG A 223 2.67 -22.70 -2.85
CA ARG A 223 4.01 -22.15 -3.09
C ARG A 223 4.83 -22.06 -1.80
N LEU A 224 4.20 -21.72 -0.69
CA LEU A 224 4.82 -21.75 0.62
C LEU A 224 5.25 -23.16 0.99
N ALA A 225 4.39 -24.16 0.72
CA ALA A 225 4.71 -25.57 0.96
C ALA A 225 5.90 -26.02 0.11
N ALA A 226 6.00 -25.56 -1.15
CA ALA A 226 7.10 -25.88 -2.03
C ALA A 226 8.46 -25.31 -1.55
N VAL A 227 8.48 -24.07 -1.04
CA VAL A 227 9.69 -23.50 -0.42
C VAL A 227 10.08 -24.32 0.80
N ASN A 228 9.13 -24.54 1.70
CA ASN A 228 9.35 -25.25 2.95
C ASN A 228 9.82 -26.70 2.75
N ALA A 229 9.27 -27.41 1.75
CA ALA A 229 9.70 -28.76 1.41
C ALA A 229 11.17 -28.85 0.98
N ARG A 230 11.71 -27.82 0.30
CA ARG A 230 13.14 -27.78 -0.07
C ARG A 230 14.07 -27.78 1.14
N HIS A 231 13.61 -27.20 2.24
CA HIS A 231 14.36 -27.09 3.51
C HIS A 231 14.03 -28.21 4.51
N GLY A 232 13.33 -29.27 4.05
CA GLY A 232 12.99 -30.44 4.86
C GLY A 232 11.70 -30.32 5.67
N LEU A 233 10.91 -29.27 5.45
CA LEU A 233 9.59 -29.11 6.07
C LEU A 233 8.50 -29.60 5.10
N ALA A 234 8.26 -30.92 5.09
CA ALA A 234 7.20 -31.53 4.29
C ALA A 234 5.84 -31.40 5.00
N ASN A 235 4.80 -30.92 4.29
CA ASN A 235 3.44 -30.64 4.77
C ASN A 235 3.33 -29.48 5.79
N LEU A 236 2.51 -28.47 5.47
CA LEU A 236 2.30 -27.28 6.30
C LEU A 236 1.19 -27.45 7.36
N GLU A 237 0.99 -28.65 7.87
CA GLU A 237 0.14 -28.80 9.06
C GLU A 237 0.87 -28.18 10.27
N ASN A 238 0.14 -27.49 11.15
CA ASN A 238 0.73 -26.70 12.24
C ASN A 238 1.73 -27.50 13.09
N ASP A 239 1.40 -28.75 13.41
CA ASP A 239 2.25 -29.61 14.25
C ASP A 239 3.56 -30.01 13.54
N THR A 240 3.64 -29.79 12.23
CA THR A 240 4.79 -30.17 11.40
C THR A 240 5.92 -29.13 11.49
N VAL A 241 5.59 -27.84 11.59
CA VAL A 241 6.59 -26.78 11.82
C VAL A 241 7.23 -26.94 13.19
N GLU A 242 6.40 -27.15 14.21
CA GLU A 242 6.88 -27.39 15.57
C GLU A 242 7.78 -28.63 15.63
N ARG A 243 7.34 -29.76 15.05
CA ARG A 243 8.12 -30.99 15.02
C ARG A 243 9.44 -30.79 14.30
N PHE A 244 9.43 -30.20 13.10
CA PHE A 244 10.65 -29.93 12.35
C PHE A 244 11.65 -29.08 13.13
N LEU A 245 11.21 -27.99 13.76
CA LEU A 245 12.10 -27.12 14.53
C LEU A 245 12.67 -27.83 15.77
N LYS A 246 11.86 -28.65 16.46
CA LYS A 246 12.32 -29.48 17.57
C LYS A 246 13.34 -30.54 17.11
N ASP A 247 13.08 -31.21 15.99
CA ASP A 247 14.00 -32.17 15.39
C ASP A 247 15.32 -31.48 14.99
N LYS A 248 15.26 -30.26 14.46
CA LYS A 248 16.45 -29.44 14.16
C LYS A 248 17.22 -29.06 15.41
N ILE A 249 16.54 -28.65 16.50
CA ILE A 249 17.20 -28.38 17.79
C ILE A 249 17.93 -29.64 18.27
N GLN A 250 17.28 -30.81 18.26
CA GLN A 250 17.91 -32.09 18.61
C GLN A 250 19.06 -32.46 17.66
N GLN A 251 18.98 -32.11 16.39
CA GLN A 251 20.03 -32.36 15.39
C GLN A 251 21.26 -31.47 15.63
N LEU A 252 21.05 -30.18 15.89
CA LEU A 252 22.11 -29.17 15.91
C LEU A 252 22.78 -29.01 17.28
N ILE A 253 22.08 -29.36 18.36
CA ILE A 253 22.59 -29.29 19.73
C ILE A 253 22.74 -30.70 20.28
N LYS A 254 23.97 -31.09 20.63
CA LYS A 254 24.27 -32.42 21.15
C LYS A 254 24.81 -32.33 22.56
N ARG A 255 24.46 -33.25 23.45
CA ARG A 255 25.20 -33.40 24.71
C ARG A 255 26.54 -34.07 24.42
N ARG A 256 27.60 -33.60 25.06
CA ARG A 256 28.95 -34.19 24.91
C ARG A 256 29.07 -35.58 25.52
N ASP A 257 28.18 -35.94 26.44
CA ASP A 257 28.09 -37.30 27.00
C ASP A 257 27.38 -38.31 26.08
N GLY A 258 26.97 -37.89 24.88
CA GLY A 258 26.33 -38.72 23.87
C GLY A 258 24.83 -39.00 24.12
N ARG A 259 24.25 -38.52 25.22
CA ARG A 259 22.81 -38.67 25.48
C ARG A 259 21.98 -37.71 24.62
N PRO A 260 20.73 -38.05 24.28
CA PRO A 260 19.83 -37.10 23.64
C PRO A 260 19.52 -35.92 24.57
N LEU A 261 19.13 -34.79 23.98
CA LEU A 261 18.56 -33.67 24.74
C LEU A 261 17.28 -34.12 25.44
N GLU A 262 17.03 -33.60 26.63
CA GLU A 262 15.76 -33.81 27.32
C GLU A 262 14.64 -33.09 26.57
N ASP A 263 13.50 -33.76 26.37
CA ASP A 263 12.35 -33.18 25.64
C ASP A 263 11.91 -31.84 26.21
N LYS A 264 11.94 -31.70 27.54
CA LYS A 264 11.62 -30.44 28.23
C LYS A 264 12.52 -29.30 27.78
N LEU A 265 13.82 -29.56 27.62
CA LEU A 265 14.80 -28.58 27.15
C LEU A 265 14.58 -28.22 25.68
N VAL A 266 14.28 -29.21 24.83
CA VAL A 266 13.96 -28.98 23.41
C VAL A 266 12.73 -28.08 23.27
N VAL A 267 11.67 -28.34 24.06
CA VAL A 267 10.47 -27.51 24.11
C VAL A 267 10.77 -26.10 24.62
N GLU A 268 11.61 -25.97 25.65
CA GLU A 268 12.02 -24.68 26.21
C GLU A 268 12.75 -23.82 25.15
N ILE A 269 13.74 -24.40 24.45
CA ILE A 269 14.48 -23.73 23.37
C ILE A 269 13.56 -23.39 22.21
N PHE A 270 12.70 -24.33 21.79
CA PHE A 270 11.73 -24.11 20.74
C PHE A 270 10.85 -22.89 21.06
N ARG A 271 10.21 -22.87 22.24
CA ARG A 271 9.35 -21.76 22.67
C ARG A 271 10.06 -20.42 22.71
N TRP A 272 11.33 -20.42 23.12
CA TRP A 272 12.16 -19.22 23.09
C TRP A 272 12.41 -18.72 21.66
N ILE A 273 12.77 -19.61 20.72
CA ILE A 273 13.01 -19.25 19.32
C ILE A 273 11.74 -18.74 18.63
N VAL A 274 10.59 -19.38 18.89
CA VAL A 274 9.31 -19.02 18.23
C VAL A 274 8.51 -17.95 18.99
N SER A 275 9.04 -17.46 20.10
CA SER A 275 8.46 -16.40 20.93
C SER A 275 7.00 -16.67 21.36
N GLU A 276 6.67 -17.90 21.72
CA GLU A 276 5.34 -18.25 22.27
C GLU A 276 5.15 -17.80 23.73
N SER A 277 6.10 -17.06 24.30
CA SER A 277 6.02 -16.56 25.67
C SER A 277 5.03 -15.39 25.78
N THR A 278 4.13 -15.46 26.76
CA THR A 278 3.41 -14.25 27.21
C THR A 278 4.39 -13.29 27.88
N PRO A 279 4.06 -11.99 28.01
CA PRO A 279 4.92 -11.02 28.73
C PRO A 279 5.30 -11.48 30.15
N ASP A 280 4.41 -12.24 30.81
CA ASP A 280 4.67 -12.83 32.13
C ASP A 280 5.67 -14.00 32.06
N ASP A 281 5.69 -14.78 30.97
CA ASP A 281 6.64 -15.87 30.70
C ASP A 281 8.02 -15.38 30.21
N GLU A 282 8.09 -14.24 29.50
CA GLU A 282 9.33 -13.70 28.93
C GLU A 282 10.38 -13.39 30.00
N SER A 283 9.94 -12.94 31.19
CA SER A 283 10.82 -12.69 32.33
C SER A 283 11.33 -13.96 33.02
N GLN A 284 10.70 -15.11 32.76
CA GLN A 284 11.03 -16.39 33.41
C GLN A 284 11.88 -17.31 32.53
N ASN A 285 11.85 -17.15 31.20
CA ASN A 285 12.70 -17.94 30.31
C ASN A 285 14.17 -17.49 30.41
N ARG A 286 15.05 -18.41 30.81
CA ARG A 286 16.47 -18.13 31.02
C ARG A 286 17.20 -17.69 29.74
N PHE A 287 16.81 -18.20 28.58
CA PHE A 287 17.38 -17.81 27.29
C PHE A 287 16.97 -16.39 26.90
N THR A 288 15.72 -15.99 27.17
CA THR A 288 15.25 -14.60 26.96
C THR A 288 16.06 -13.63 27.82
N ARG A 289 16.15 -13.90 29.12
CA ARG A 289 16.94 -13.06 30.04
C ARG A 289 18.39 -12.96 29.59
N ARG A 290 19.01 -14.08 29.22
CA ARG A 290 20.38 -14.09 28.70
C ARG A 290 20.54 -13.29 27.41
N GLY A 291 19.61 -13.45 26.47
CA GLY A 291 19.57 -12.67 25.24
C GLY A 291 19.49 -11.17 25.50
N LEU A 292 18.65 -10.75 26.46
CA LEU A 292 18.55 -9.36 26.89
C LEU A 292 19.84 -8.85 27.53
N GLU A 293 20.53 -9.64 28.36
CA GLU A 293 21.84 -9.29 28.92
C GLU A 293 22.90 -9.10 27.83
N ILE A 294 22.93 -9.99 26.83
CA ILE A 294 23.83 -9.87 25.66
C ILE A 294 23.49 -8.62 24.85
N ILE A 295 22.20 -8.35 24.63
CA ILE A 295 21.74 -7.15 23.92
C ILE A 295 22.18 -5.90 24.67
N GLN A 296 21.91 -5.84 25.98
CA GLN A 296 22.29 -4.72 26.84
C GLN A 296 23.81 -4.50 26.81
N SER A 297 24.61 -5.56 26.85
CA SER A 297 26.07 -5.48 26.82
C SER A 297 26.63 -5.04 25.46
N LYS A 298 26.10 -5.55 24.35
CA LYS A 298 26.63 -5.29 22.99
C LYS A 298 26.07 -4.02 22.34
N TYR A 299 24.80 -3.70 22.62
CA TYR A 299 24.06 -2.62 21.96
C TYR A 299 23.66 -1.49 22.91
N GLN A 300 24.13 -1.52 24.16
CA GLN A 300 23.89 -0.52 25.22
C GLN A 300 22.45 -0.46 25.73
N SER A 301 21.45 -0.79 24.92
CA SER A 301 20.05 -0.88 25.33
C SER A 301 19.24 -1.80 24.41
N LEU A 302 18.11 -2.29 24.92
CA LEU A 302 17.13 -3.02 24.12
C LEU A 302 16.56 -2.13 23.00
N ASP A 303 16.33 -0.84 23.26
CA ASP A 303 15.76 0.08 22.28
C ASP A 303 16.70 0.31 21.10
N THR A 304 18.00 0.49 21.35
CA THR A 304 19.00 0.60 20.27
C THR A 304 19.02 -0.66 19.39
N PHE A 305 18.86 -1.83 20.00
CA PHE A 305 18.78 -3.09 19.26
C PHE A 305 17.48 -3.22 18.46
N LYS A 306 16.34 -2.83 19.05
CA LYS A 306 15.04 -2.78 18.37
C LYS A 306 15.06 -1.82 17.19
N ASP A 307 15.68 -0.65 17.31
CA ASP A 307 15.85 0.30 16.21
C ASP A 307 16.63 -0.33 15.05
N GLN A 308 17.74 -1.01 15.37
CA GLN A 308 18.55 -1.71 14.37
C GLN A 308 17.78 -2.83 13.67
N ILE A 309 16.99 -3.61 14.40
CA ILE A 309 16.08 -4.60 13.80
C ILE A 309 15.05 -3.87 12.93
N GLY A 310 14.36 -2.87 13.47
CA GLY A 310 13.28 -2.13 12.82
C GLY A 310 13.70 -1.56 11.45
N VAL A 311 14.89 -0.97 11.36
CA VAL A 311 15.46 -0.49 10.08
C VAL A 311 15.55 -1.60 9.04
N ARG A 312 16.02 -2.79 9.43
CA ARG A 312 16.19 -3.95 8.52
C ARG A 312 14.85 -4.56 8.17
N LEU A 313 13.93 -4.64 9.12
CA LEU A 313 12.57 -5.12 8.89
C LEU A 313 11.80 -4.22 7.94
N ALA A 314 11.87 -2.91 8.14
CA ALA A 314 11.22 -1.95 7.27
C ALA A 314 11.74 -2.06 5.82
N ARG A 315 13.05 -2.32 5.63
CA ARG A 315 13.62 -2.61 4.31
C ARG A 315 13.07 -3.88 3.67
N ILE A 316 12.74 -4.90 4.46
CA ILE A 316 12.29 -6.22 3.96
C ILE A 316 10.77 -6.24 3.73
N ALA A 317 10.00 -5.61 4.62
CA ALA A 317 8.55 -5.80 4.75
C ALA A 317 7.74 -4.48 4.70
N GLY A 318 8.40 -3.34 4.49
CA GLY A 318 7.75 -2.02 4.42
C GLY A 318 7.48 -1.40 5.79
N VAL A 319 7.21 -0.09 5.78
CA VAL A 319 6.86 0.68 7.00
C VAL A 319 5.44 0.40 7.46
N HIS A 320 4.60 -0.12 6.57
CA HIS A 320 3.28 -0.60 6.91
C HIS A 320 3.30 -2.05 7.46
N HIS A 321 4.49 -2.66 7.50
CA HIS A 321 4.74 -4.03 7.93
C HIS A 321 3.80 -5.03 7.26
N LEU A 322 4.24 -5.67 6.16
CA LEU A 322 3.50 -6.66 5.37
C LEU A 322 2.66 -7.66 6.21
N PHE A 323 3.14 -8.01 7.40
CA PHE A 323 2.55 -9.02 8.28
C PHE A 323 1.55 -8.47 9.30
N SER A 324 1.42 -7.15 9.44
CA SER A 324 0.53 -6.54 10.43
C SER A 324 -0.92 -6.56 9.96
N GLY A 325 -1.22 -6.25 8.69
CA GLY A 325 -2.60 -6.18 8.16
C GLY A 325 -3.54 -5.26 8.98
N HIS A 326 -2.98 -4.45 9.88
CA HIS A 326 -3.71 -3.67 10.86
C HIS A 326 -4.08 -2.28 10.34
N GLN A 327 -3.38 -1.80 9.31
CA GLN A 327 -3.69 -0.52 8.70
C GLN A 327 -4.66 -0.71 7.55
N LYS A 328 -5.80 -0.02 7.62
CA LYS A 328 -6.86 -0.07 6.61
C LYS A 328 -7.09 1.32 6.03
N PHE A 329 -7.26 1.35 4.72
CA PHE A 329 -7.39 2.56 3.92
C PHE A 329 -8.77 2.56 3.23
N ASP A 330 -9.47 3.69 3.30
CA ASP A 330 -10.77 3.90 2.66
C ASP A 330 -10.82 5.29 2.01
N TYR A 331 -10.63 5.33 0.70
CA TYR A 331 -10.56 6.56 -0.06
C TYR A 331 -11.77 6.66 -0.98
N ARG A 332 -12.41 7.82 -1.02
CA ARG A 332 -13.48 8.10 -1.98
C ARG A 332 -13.14 9.35 -2.77
N GLN A 333 -13.38 9.28 -4.07
CA GLN A 333 -13.21 10.37 -5.00
C GLN A 333 -14.52 10.61 -5.74
N THR A 334 -15.01 11.84 -5.70
CA THR A 334 -16.05 12.33 -6.59
C THR A 334 -15.38 13.14 -7.70
N MET A 335 -15.67 12.78 -8.95
CA MET A 335 -15.10 13.40 -10.14
C MET A 335 -16.16 14.24 -10.87
N PRO A 336 -15.77 15.26 -11.66
CA PRO A 336 -16.68 15.92 -12.57
C PRO A 336 -17.10 14.99 -13.72
N GLY A 337 -18.39 14.96 -14.06
CA GLY A 337 -18.89 14.17 -15.19
C GLY A 337 -18.91 12.66 -14.94
N PHE A 338 -18.70 11.88 -15.99
CA PHE A 338 -18.79 10.41 -15.98
C PHE A 338 -17.41 9.79 -15.80
N VAL A 339 -17.23 8.89 -14.83
CA VAL A 339 -15.99 8.11 -14.69
C VAL A 339 -15.95 7.04 -15.80
N VAL A 340 -14.89 7.08 -16.60
CA VAL A 340 -14.67 6.17 -17.74
C VAL A 340 -13.63 5.10 -17.45
N GLU A 341 -12.76 5.32 -16.46
CA GLU A 341 -11.69 4.40 -16.11
C GLU A 341 -11.33 4.56 -14.64
N THR A 342 -11.11 3.45 -13.93
CA THR A 342 -10.71 3.49 -12.51
C THR A 342 -10.03 2.19 -12.06
N THR A 343 -9.12 2.30 -11.08
CA THR A 343 -8.57 1.14 -10.34
C THR A 343 -9.41 0.77 -9.11
N GLY A 344 -10.45 1.53 -8.81
CA GLY A 344 -11.33 1.34 -7.66
C GLY A 344 -12.67 0.72 -8.05
N VAL A 345 -13.62 0.77 -7.10
CA VAL A 345 -15.00 0.34 -7.32
C VAL A 345 -15.87 1.57 -7.52
N LEU A 346 -16.68 1.58 -8.59
CA LEU A 346 -17.68 2.62 -8.82
C LEU A 346 -18.84 2.48 -7.84
N SER A 347 -19.15 3.55 -7.11
CA SER A 347 -20.36 3.66 -6.28
C SER A 347 -21.48 4.45 -6.97
N SER A 348 -21.14 5.29 -7.94
CA SER A 348 -22.06 5.99 -8.85
C SER A 348 -21.36 6.27 -10.18
N GLU A 349 -22.04 6.94 -11.11
CA GLU A 349 -21.45 7.36 -12.41
C GLU A 349 -20.24 8.29 -12.26
N ASN A 350 -20.10 8.97 -11.12
CA ASN A 350 -19.06 9.98 -10.90
C ASN A 350 -18.24 9.74 -9.62
N GLN A 351 -18.50 8.66 -8.89
CA GLN A 351 -17.85 8.38 -7.61
C GLN A 351 -17.14 7.02 -7.63
N VAL A 352 -15.90 7.05 -7.14
CA VAL A 352 -15.03 5.89 -6.99
C VAL A 352 -14.68 5.71 -5.52
N ARG A 353 -14.59 4.45 -5.08
CA ARG A 353 -14.06 4.07 -3.78
C ARG A 353 -12.90 3.08 -3.92
N TRP A 354 -11.83 3.31 -3.18
CA TRP A 354 -10.75 2.34 -2.96
C TRP A 354 -10.76 1.91 -1.51
N HIS A 355 -10.78 0.60 -1.29
CA HIS A 355 -10.66 0.00 0.03
C HIS A 355 -9.56 -1.05 -0.01
N PHE A 356 -8.53 -0.87 0.80
CA PHE A 356 -7.37 -1.75 0.82
C PHE A 356 -6.69 -1.74 2.19
N ASP A 357 -5.81 -2.72 2.43
CA ASP A 357 -4.94 -2.76 3.61
C ASP A 357 -3.46 -2.54 3.25
N ALA A 358 -2.63 -2.38 4.28
CA ALA A 358 -1.18 -2.27 4.16
C ALA A 358 -0.54 -3.35 3.27
N ALA A 359 -1.03 -4.58 3.36
CA ALA A 359 -0.43 -5.70 2.67
C ALA A 359 -0.67 -5.62 1.15
N GLN A 360 -1.79 -5.02 0.73
CA GLN A 360 -2.08 -4.74 -0.68
C GLN A 360 -1.28 -3.57 -1.26
N ALA A 361 -0.82 -2.64 -0.41
CA ALA A 361 0.06 -1.55 -0.84
C ALA A 361 1.53 -2.00 -0.96
N PHE A 362 1.94 -3.03 -0.23
CA PHE A 362 3.30 -3.53 -0.30
C PHE A 362 3.54 -4.39 -1.58
N PRO A 363 4.71 -4.32 -2.23
CA PRO A 363 5.87 -3.45 -1.94
C PRO A 363 5.88 -2.14 -2.73
N PHE A 364 4.94 -1.92 -3.64
CA PHE A 364 5.03 -0.87 -4.66
C PHE A 364 4.23 0.40 -4.36
N GLY A 365 3.54 0.42 -3.23
CA GLY A 365 2.46 1.35 -2.96
C GLY A 365 1.14 0.91 -3.58
N TYR A 366 0.11 1.72 -3.36
CA TYR A 366 -1.24 1.48 -3.88
C TYR A 366 -1.71 2.65 -4.75
N PRO A 367 -1.77 2.49 -6.09
CA PRO A 367 -2.21 3.53 -7.01
C PRO A 367 -3.75 3.61 -7.08
N MET A 368 -4.28 4.75 -6.66
CA MET A 368 -5.69 5.12 -6.76
C MET A 368 -5.85 6.05 -7.97
N ARG A 369 -6.32 5.50 -9.09
CA ARG A 369 -6.44 6.23 -10.35
C ARG A 369 -7.86 6.25 -10.83
N CYS A 370 -8.32 7.41 -11.31
CA CYS A 370 -9.57 7.49 -12.06
C CYS A 370 -9.52 8.59 -13.12
N ARG A 371 -10.28 8.38 -14.19
CA ARG A 371 -10.44 9.29 -15.33
C ARG A 371 -11.92 9.55 -15.52
N SER A 372 -12.31 10.80 -15.69
CA SER A 372 -13.70 11.18 -15.96
C SER A 372 -13.82 12.14 -17.14
N LEU A 373 -15.00 12.14 -17.75
CA LEU A 373 -15.35 13.01 -18.88
C LEU A 373 -16.58 13.84 -18.51
N GLN A 374 -16.41 15.16 -18.50
CA GLN A 374 -17.45 16.13 -18.20
C GLN A 374 -17.95 16.81 -19.47
N PRO A 375 -19.23 16.67 -19.84
CA PRO A 375 -19.82 17.45 -20.91
C PRO A 375 -19.75 18.95 -20.61
N ASN A 376 -19.20 19.74 -21.54
CA ASN A 376 -19.27 21.20 -21.50
C ASN A 376 -20.59 21.65 -22.15
N GLU A 377 -21.68 21.54 -21.40
CA GLU A 377 -23.02 21.85 -21.89
C GLU A 377 -23.16 23.27 -22.41
N ALA A 378 -22.51 24.25 -21.78
CA ALA A 378 -22.57 25.64 -22.18
C ALA A 378 -21.99 25.84 -23.58
N SER A 379 -20.81 25.27 -23.86
CA SER A 379 -20.18 25.34 -25.18
C SER A 379 -20.98 24.57 -26.24
N GLN A 380 -21.54 23.42 -25.87
CA GLN A 380 -22.42 22.66 -26.77
C GLN A 380 -23.68 23.45 -27.13
N ARG A 381 -24.38 24.02 -26.14
CA ARG A 381 -25.57 24.85 -26.39
C ARG A 381 -25.25 26.09 -27.21
N ALA A 382 -24.09 26.72 -27.01
CA ALA A 382 -23.69 27.90 -27.78
C ALA A 382 -23.50 27.62 -29.28
N VAL A 383 -23.06 26.41 -29.65
CA VAL A 383 -22.79 26.02 -31.05
C VAL A 383 -23.98 25.26 -31.67
N PHE A 384 -24.62 24.40 -30.88
CA PHE A 384 -25.62 23.46 -31.36
C PHE A 384 -27.05 23.78 -30.90
N ASN A 385 -27.27 24.74 -30.01
CA ASN A 385 -28.56 24.99 -29.37
C ASN A 385 -29.15 23.75 -28.65
N ASP A 386 -28.32 22.75 -28.33
CA ASP A 386 -28.66 21.53 -27.59
C ASP A 386 -27.41 20.99 -26.91
N VAL A 387 -27.58 20.07 -25.95
CA VAL A 387 -26.51 19.24 -25.39
C VAL A 387 -26.53 17.93 -26.13
N LEU A 388 -25.49 17.65 -26.92
CA LEU A 388 -25.46 16.48 -27.80
C LEU A 388 -24.78 15.29 -27.13
N LEU A 389 -23.76 15.55 -26.31
CA LEU A 389 -22.96 14.54 -25.64
C LEU A 389 -23.53 14.27 -24.25
N LYS A 390 -24.58 13.45 -24.19
CA LYS A 390 -25.33 13.18 -22.94
C LYS A 390 -24.85 11.93 -22.20
N THR A 391 -24.12 11.06 -22.88
CA THR A 391 -23.70 9.77 -22.33
C THR A 391 -22.19 9.68 -22.21
N GLN A 392 -21.73 8.79 -21.33
CA GLN A 392 -20.33 8.42 -21.18
C GLN A 392 -19.71 8.01 -22.54
N ASN A 393 -20.41 7.17 -23.30
CA ASN A 393 -19.93 6.66 -24.59
C ASN A 393 -19.77 7.78 -25.63
N ASP A 394 -20.70 8.73 -25.71
CA ASP A 394 -20.59 9.85 -26.65
C ASP A 394 -19.39 10.74 -26.33
N CYS A 395 -19.16 11.01 -25.04
CA CYS A 395 -18.01 11.78 -24.59
C CYS A 395 -16.69 11.09 -24.92
N GLU A 396 -16.61 9.78 -24.64
CA GLU A 396 -15.40 9.00 -24.88
C GLU A 396 -15.05 8.91 -26.36
N ARG A 397 -16.05 8.64 -27.21
CA ARG A 397 -15.87 8.61 -28.67
C ARG A 397 -15.36 9.95 -29.19
N LEU A 398 -15.92 11.08 -28.74
CA LEU A 398 -15.42 12.40 -29.13
C LEU A 398 -13.97 12.61 -28.70
N VAL A 399 -13.62 12.31 -27.43
CA VAL A 399 -12.26 12.50 -26.92
C VAL A 399 -11.25 11.64 -27.68
N LEU A 400 -11.59 10.39 -27.99
CA LEU A 400 -10.72 9.51 -28.79
C LEU A 400 -10.50 10.05 -30.21
N LEU A 401 -11.56 10.55 -30.87
CA LEU A 401 -11.44 11.17 -32.19
C LEU A 401 -10.53 12.40 -32.14
N LEU A 402 -10.69 13.28 -31.15
CA LEU A 402 -9.91 14.52 -31.04
C LEU A 402 -8.45 14.28 -30.62
N LYS A 403 -8.17 13.22 -29.84
CA LYS A 403 -6.78 12.77 -29.59
C LYS A 403 -6.12 12.25 -30.86
N ALA A 404 -6.87 11.52 -31.70
CA ALA A 404 -6.36 11.00 -32.97
C ALA A 404 -6.22 12.09 -34.06
N LYS A 405 -7.00 13.17 -33.95
CA LYS A 405 -7.07 14.28 -34.93
C LYS A 405 -7.00 15.64 -34.23
N PRO A 406 -5.82 16.08 -33.75
CA PRO A 406 -5.66 17.36 -33.06
C PRO A 406 -6.13 18.56 -33.89
N GLU A 407 -6.03 18.49 -35.23
CA GLU A 407 -6.49 19.54 -36.13
C GLU A 407 -8.03 19.72 -36.11
N TRP A 408 -8.79 18.69 -35.74
CA TRP A 408 -10.25 18.80 -35.57
C TRP A 408 -10.59 19.53 -34.27
N ARG A 409 -9.77 19.38 -33.23
CA ARG A 409 -9.94 20.13 -31.97
C ARG A 409 -9.85 21.63 -32.19
N GLU A 410 -8.92 22.08 -33.04
CA GLU A 410 -8.83 23.51 -33.40
C GLU A 410 -10.08 23.98 -34.16
N THR A 411 -10.64 23.15 -35.05
CA THR A 411 -11.90 23.47 -35.73
C THR A 411 -13.06 23.59 -34.74
N LEU A 412 -13.15 22.68 -33.77
CA LEU A 412 -14.17 22.75 -32.72
C LEU A 412 -14.00 23.98 -31.82
N LYS A 413 -12.75 24.36 -31.54
CA LYS A 413 -12.42 25.58 -30.81
C LYS A 413 -12.92 26.80 -31.57
N THR A 414 -12.67 26.89 -32.88
CA THR A 414 -13.22 27.94 -33.74
C THR A 414 -14.75 27.95 -33.70
N CYS A 415 -15.40 26.78 -33.79
CA CYS A 415 -16.86 26.68 -33.64
C CYS A 415 -17.35 27.28 -32.32
N ALA A 416 -16.70 26.95 -31.20
CA ALA A 416 -17.08 27.45 -29.88
C ALA A 416 -16.85 28.97 -29.75
N THR A 417 -15.74 29.49 -30.27
CA THR A 417 -15.43 30.93 -30.28
C THR A 417 -16.43 31.71 -31.13
N GLU A 418 -16.73 31.22 -32.34
CA GLU A 418 -17.66 31.85 -33.27
C GLU A 418 -19.14 31.57 -32.95
N LYS A 419 -19.42 30.67 -32.00
CA LYS A 419 -20.76 30.15 -31.69
C LYS A 419 -21.48 29.67 -32.96
N SER A 420 -20.74 29.00 -33.84
CA SER A 420 -21.18 28.65 -35.19
C SER A 420 -20.74 27.25 -35.59
N ARG A 421 -21.60 26.53 -36.32
CA ARG A 421 -21.29 25.22 -36.91
C ARG A 421 -20.53 25.34 -38.25
N GLN A 422 -20.35 26.55 -38.77
CA GLN A 422 -19.76 26.77 -40.10
C GLN A 422 -18.34 26.18 -40.25
N PRO A 423 -17.41 26.35 -39.29
CA PRO A 423 -16.07 25.74 -39.39
C PRO A 423 -16.10 24.21 -39.54
N LEU A 424 -17.04 23.52 -38.87
CA LEU A 424 -17.25 22.08 -39.02
C LEU A 424 -17.71 21.70 -40.44
N PHE A 425 -18.60 22.47 -41.04
CA PHE A 425 -19.04 22.24 -42.43
C PHE A 425 -17.91 22.46 -43.44
N ASP A 426 -17.03 23.43 -43.18
CA ASP A 426 -15.87 23.67 -44.04
C ASP A 426 -14.82 22.56 -43.89
N LEU A 427 -14.63 22.03 -42.69
CA LEU A 427 -13.81 20.84 -42.44
C LEU A 427 -14.39 19.61 -43.16
N ARG A 428 -15.71 19.39 -43.11
CA ARG A 428 -16.39 18.31 -43.85
C ARG A 428 -16.05 18.35 -45.34
N LYS A 429 -16.13 19.53 -45.96
CA LYS A 429 -15.79 19.73 -47.38
C LYS A 429 -14.33 19.37 -47.67
N LYS A 430 -13.41 19.75 -46.76
CA LYS A 430 -11.97 19.43 -46.90
C LYS A 430 -11.72 17.93 -46.78
N VAL A 431 -12.25 17.26 -45.76
CA VAL A 431 -12.09 15.82 -45.54
C VAL A 431 -12.67 15.02 -46.72
N ARG A 432 -13.84 15.40 -47.24
CA ARG A 432 -14.43 14.73 -48.42
C ARG A 432 -13.62 14.90 -49.70
N LYS A 433 -12.92 16.02 -49.87
CA LYS A 433 -12.02 16.23 -51.02
C LYS A 433 -10.75 15.37 -50.92
N ARG A 434 -10.30 15.05 -49.71
CA ARG A 434 -9.18 14.13 -49.49
C ARG A 434 -9.66 12.71 -49.82
N ASN A 435 -8.89 11.96 -50.61
CA ASN A 435 -9.21 10.57 -50.96
C ASN A 435 -8.75 9.59 -49.87
N ASP A 436 -8.99 9.92 -48.60
CA ASP A 436 -8.66 9.08 -47.44
C ASP A 436 -9.95 8.50 -46.86
N PHE A 437 -10.16 7.21 -47.07
CA PHE A 437 -11.36 6.51 -46.60
C PHE A 437 -11.44 6.45 -45.06
N LYS A 438 -10.30 6.28 -44.38
CA LYS A 438 -10.25 6.18 -42.91
C LYS A 438 -10.59 7.52 -42.28
N GLU A 439 -10.03 8.62 -42.81
CA GLU A 439 -10.33 9.97 -42.34
C GLU A 439 -11.81 10.31 -42.53
N ARG A 440 -12.41 9.91 -43.65
CA ARG A 440 -13.85 10.09 -43.90
C ARG A 440 -14.71 9.33 -42.89
N LEU A 441 -14.42 8.05 -42.62
CA LEU A 441 -15.16 7.26 -41.62
C LEU A 441 -15.07 7.88 -40.22
N GLN A 442 -13.88 8.34 -39.81
CA GLN A 442 -13.70 9.03 -38.53
C GLN A 442 -14.50 10.34 -38.48
N PHE A 443 -14.59 11.06 -39.59
CA PHE A 443 -15.34 12.30 -39.66
C PHE A 443 -16.85 12.04 -39.65
N ASP A 444 -17.33 11.02 -40.36
CA ASP A 444 -18.73 10.60 -40.31
C ASP A 444 -19.15 10.22 -38.88
N ASP A 445 -18.25 9.63 -38.09
CA ASP A 445 -18.47 9.42 -36.66
C ASP A 445 -18.63 10.75 -35.90
N LEU A 446 -17.73 11.71 -36.12
CA LEU A 446 -17.84 13.06 -35.55
C LEU A 446 -19.17 13.74 -35.94
N GLU A 447 -19.61 13.62 -37.19
CA GLU A 447 -20.90 14.16 -37.66
C GLU A 447 -22.07 13.52 -36.93
N SER A 448 -22.01 12.21 -36.73
CA SER A 448 -23.03 11.45 -36.00
C SER A 448 -23.12 11.89 -34.54
N LEU A 449 -21.99 12.02 -33.86
CA LEU A 449 -21.93 12.48 -32.46
C LEU A 449 -22.48 13.90 -32.30
N LEU A 450 -22.17 14.79 -33.25
CA LEU A 450 -22.55 16.20 -33.22
C LEU A 450 -23.85 16.49 -33.99
N LYS A 451 -24.59 15.44 -34.40
CA LYS A 451 -25.87 15.52 -35.13
C LYS A 451 -25.86 16.57 -36.24
N LEU A 452 -24.78 16.60 -37.03
CA LEU A 452 -24.67 17.53 -38.16
C LEU A 452 -25.62 17.07 -39.26
N ALA A 453 -26.66 17.86 -39.53
CA ALA A 453 -27.60 17.57 -40.61
C ALA A 453 -26.86 17.42 -41.96
N PRO A 454 -27.36 16.60 -42.88
CA PRO A 454 -26.92 16.66 -44.27
C PRO A 454 -27.17 18.08 -44.80
N GLN A 455 -26.13 18.77 -45.27
CA GLN A 455 -26.34 19.95 -46.10
C GLN A 455 -26.84 19.43 -47.45
N PHE A 456 -28.11 19.69 -47.76
CA PHE A 456 -28.68 19.45 -49.08
C PHE A 456 -28.19 20.50 -50.08
#